data_AF-A0A7V3VY42-F1
#
_entry.id   AF-A0A7V3VY42-F1
#
_cell.length_a   1.000
_cell.length_b   1.000
_cell.length_c   1.000
_cell.angle_alpha   90.00
_cell.angle_beta   90.00
_cell.angle_gamma   90.00
#
_symmetry.space_group_name_H-M   'P 1'
#
loop_
_entity.id
_entity.type
_entity.pdbx_description
1 polymer ?
#
loop_
_entity_poly.entity_id
_entity_poly.type
_entity_poly.pdbx_seq_one_letter_code
_entity_poly.pdbx_strand_id
1 'polypeptide(L)'
;LASTNQTPAPTDGPEFKRCEAEVRERIARLLSIKGKRSAQSFHRQLGKLMWDQCGMARSEQSLKKALNEIPAIREEFWNNLCVTGREQELNQELEYASRVADFLEFAELLCYDALDRDESCGAHFRIEHQTPDGEAERNDEKYAYVSAWEYTGVGKAPILHKEMMEFEEVHPSVRSYK
;
A
#
# COMPACT_ATOMS: atom_id res chain seq x y z
N LEU A 1 26.41 -12.27 9.10
CA LEU A 1 25.04 -12.05 9.62
C LEU A 1 24.30 -13.36 9.91
N ALA A 2 24.45 -14.42 9.11
CA ALA A 2 23.77 -15.71 9.34
C ALA A 2 24.37 -16.63 10.43
N SER A 3 25.41 -16.20 11.15
CA SER A 3 26.12 -16.98 12.19
C SER A 3 26.12 -16.32 13.57
N THR A 4 25.36 -15.23 13.74
CA THR A 4 25.27 -14.54 15.02
C THR A 4 24.23 -15.26 15.88
N ASN A 5 24.66 -15.95 16.94
CA ASN A 5 23.75 -16.46 17.97
C ASN A 5 23.07 -15.27 18.63
N GLN A 6 21.84 -14.97 18.22
CA GLN A 6 21.04 -13.95 18.87
C GLN A 6 20.45 -14.54 20.15
N THR A 7 20.71 -13.88 21.28
CA THR A 7 20.02 -14.19 22.53
C THR A 7 18.53 -13.90 22.32
N PRO A 8 17.62 -14.84 22.63
CA PRO A 8 16.19 -14.58 22.54
C PRO A 8 15.82 -13.34 23.37
N ALA A 9 15.13 -12.40 22.74
CA ALA A 9 14.61 -11.24 23.46
C ALA A 9 13.55 -11.68 24.48
N PRO A 10 13.53 -11.13 25.70
CA PRO A 10 12.44 -11.34 26.66
C PRO A 10 11.09 -10.90 26.05
N THR A 11 10.03 -11.70 26.23
CA THR A 11 8.70 -11.45 25.63
C THR A 11 7.65 -10.96 26.64
N ASP A 12 8.05 -10.70 27.88
CA ASP A 12 7.18 -10.29 28.99
C ASP A 12 7.04 -8.76 29.14
N GLY A 13 7.79 -8.00 28.33
CA GLY A 13 7.74 -6.54 28.26
C GLY A 13 6.38 -5.99 27.84
N PRO A 14 6.07 -4.73 28.19
CA PRO A 14 4.79 -4.10 27.89
C PRO A 14 4.51 -4.00 26.39
N GLU A 15 5.54 -3.85 25.55
CA GLU A 15 5.43 -3.77 24.10
C GLU A 15 4.93 -5.09 23.51
N PHE A 16 5.44 -6.23 23.98
CA PHE A 16 5.01 -7.56 23.52
C PHE A 16 3.56 -7.84 23.89
N LYS A 17 3.16 -7.53 25.13
CA LYS A 17 1.77 -7.69 25.59
C LYS A 17 0.80 -6.83 24.79
N ARG A 18 1.20 -5.59 24.47
CA ARG A 18 0.39 -4.70 23.63
C ARG A 18 0.22 -5.26 22.22
N CYS A 19 1.32 -5.62 21.56
CA CYS A 19 1.28 -6.17 20.20
C CYS A 19 0.47 -7.48 20.15
N GLU A 20 0.63 -8.37 21.14
CA GLU A 20 -0.17 -9.60 21.22
C GLU A 20 -1.66 -9.29 21.35
N ALA A 21 -2.03 -8.34 22.21
CA ALA A 21 -3.43 -7.93 22.38
C ALA A 21 -4.02 -7.34 21.08
N GLU A 22 -3.29 -6.46 20.41
CA GLU A 22 -3.69 -5.86 19.13
C GLU A 22 -3.92 -6.91 18.04
N VAL A 23 -3.01 -7.90 17.92
CA VAL A 23 -3.14 -9.00 16.97
C VAL A 23 -4.35 -9.88 17.29
N ARG A 24 -4.55 -10.23 18.57
CA ARG A 24 -5.72 -11.01 19.01
C ARG A 24 -7.03 -10.27 18.73
N GLU A 25 -7.08 -8.97 18.98
CA GLU A 25 -8.26 -8.15 18.68
C GLU A 25 -8.55 -8.11 17.18
N ARG A 26 -7.52 -7.95 16.33
CA ARG A 26 -7.67 -7.96 14.88
C ARG A 26 -8.20 -9.30 14.36
N ILE A 27 -7.66 -10.41 14.86
CA ILE A 27 -8.13 -11.77 14.52
C ILE A 27 -9.59 -11.96 14.95
N ALA A 28 -9.91 -11.62 16.21
CA ALA A 28 -11.26 -11.73 16.74
C ALA A 28 -12.25 -10.88 15.92
N ARG A 29 -11.85 -9.66 15.55
CA ARG A 29 -12.65 -8.79 14.69
C ARG A 29 -12.95 -9.44 13.35
N LEU A 30 -11.95 -9.93 12.62
CA LEU A 30 -12.14 -10.58 11.32
C LEU A 30 -13.09 -11.79 11.41
N LEU A 31 -12.93 -12.64 12.44
CA LEU A 31 -13.80 -13.81 12.65
C LEU A 31 -15.21 -13.44 13.12
N SER A 32 -15.38 -12.28 13.75
CA SER A 32 -16.69 -11.82 14.24
C SER A 32 -17.63 -11.36 13.14
N ILE A 33 -17.10 -10.92 11.98
CA ILE A 33 -17.91 -10.42 10.87
C ILE A 33 -18.65 -11.60 10.24
N LYS A 34 -19.98 -11.53 10.25
CA LYS A 34 -20.89 -12.55 9.69
C LYS A 34 -21.54 -12.06 8.40
N GLY A 35 -20.70 -11.54 7.51
CA GLY A 35 -21.12 -11.03 6.21
C GLY A 35 -21.37 -12.11 5.18
N LYS A 36 -21.43 -11.71 3.91
CA LYS A 36 -21.77 -12.58 2.77
C LYS A 36 -20.68 -12.68 1.72
N ARG A 37 -19.61 -11.87 1.80
CA ARG A 37 -18.53 -11.83 0.82
C ARG A 37 -17.26 -12.45 1.37
N SER A 38 -16.58 -13.25 0.55
CA SER A 38 -15.26 -13.80 0.91
C SER A 38 -14.16 -12.75 0.79
N ALA A 39 -13.02 -12.97 1.44
CA ALA A 39 -11.85 -12.10 1.29
C ALA A 39 -11.37 -12.05 -0.17
N GLN A 40 -11.46 -13.18 -0.89
CA GLN A 40 -11.14 -13.24 -2.33
C GLN A 40 -12.01 -12.31 -3.17
N SER A 41 -13.30 -12.15 -2.83
CA SER A 41 -14.20 -11.23 -3.52
C SER A 41 -13.70 -9.78 -3.39
N PHE A 42 -13.31 -9.36 -2.19
CA PHE A 42 -12.77 -8.02 -1.96
C PHE A 42 -11.41 -7.82 -2.63
N HIS A 43 -10.52 -8.82 -2.57
CA HIS A 43 -9.23 -8.75 -3.24
C HIS A 43 -9.40 -8.55 -4.76
N ARG A 44 -10.29 -9.31 -5.42
CA ARG A 44 -10.55 -9.13 -6.86
C ARG A 44 -11.09 -7.74 -7.18
N GLN A 45 -12.01 -7.22 -6.36
CA GLN A 45 -12.58 -5.89 -6.55
C GLN A 45 -11.50 -4.80 -6.43
N LEU A 46 -10.74 -4.80 -5.32
CA LEU A 46 -9.67 -3.84 -5.09
C LEU A 46 -8.56 -3.97 -6.14
N GLY A 47 -8.14 -5.20 -6.43
CA GLY A 47 -7.11 -5.47 -7.44
C GLY A 47 -7.51 -4.97 -8.82
N LYS A 48 -8.77 -5.13 -9.21
CA LYS A 48 -9.29 -4.56 -10.46
C LYS A 48 -9.28 -3.03 -10.44
N LEU A 49 -9.71 -2.40 -9.34
CA LEU A 49 -9.65 -0.95 -9.20
C LEU A 49 -8.21 -0.44 -9.34
N MET A 50 -7.25 -1.07 -8.64
CA MET A 50 -5.84 -0.69 -8.71
C MET A 50 -5.24 -0.91 -10.09
N TRP A 51 -5.59 -2.02 -10.76
CA TRP A 51 -5.18 -2.27 -12.14
C TRP A 51 -5.67 -1.19 -13.10
N ASP A 52 -6.95 -0.83 -13.00
CA ASP A 52 -7.57 0.13 -13.92
C ASP A 52 -7.16 1.58 -13.65
N GLN A 53 -6.89 1.95 -12.39
CA GLN A 53 -6.75 3.35 -11.98
C GLN A 53 -5.34 3.74 -11.49
N CYS A 54 -4.55 2.78 -11.02
CA CYS A 54 -3.21 3.00 -10.47
C CYS A 54 -2.20 1.97 -11.02
N GLY A 55 -2.46 1.46 -12.22
CA GLY A 55 -1.66 0.43 -12.90
C GLY A 55 -0.36 0.99 -13.49
N MET A 56 -0.02 0.54 -14.71
CA MET A 56 1.19 1.00 -15.40
C MET A 56 1.09 2.47 -15.82
N ALA A 57 -0.01 2.83 -16.50
CA ALA A 57 -0.31 4.21 -16.86
C ALA A 57 -1.26 4.82 -15.81
N ARG A 58 -0.98 6.05 -15.40
CA ARG A 58 -1.73 6.76 -14.36
C ARG A 58 -2.07 8.16 -14.85
N SER A 59 -3.20 8.68 -14.38
CA SER A 59 -3.55 10.09 -14.54
C SER A 59 -4.03 10.66 -13.21
N GLU A 60 -4.02 11.98 -13.08
CA GLU A 60 -4.56 12.66 -11.89
C GLU A 60 -6.01 12.23 -11.64
N GLN A 61 -6.80 12.15 -12.71
CA GLN A 61 -8.19 11.73 -12.67
C GLN A 61 -8.35 10.29 -12.19
N SER A 62 -7.53 9.36 -12.71
CA SER A 62 -7.62 7.96 -12.34
C SER A 62 -7.24 7.74 -10.87
N LEU A 63 -6.18 8.40 -10.41
CA LEU A 63 -5.70 8.32 -9.03
C LEU A 63 -6.70 8.90 -8.03
N LYS A 64 -7.28 10.08 -8.33
CA LYS A 64 -8.34 10.67 -7.52
C LYS A 64 -9.58 9.78 -7.45
N LYS A 65 -9.93 9.11 -8.55
CA LYS A 65 -11.04 8.16 -8.57
C LYS A 65 -10.76 6.97 -7.64
N ALA A 66 -9.55 6.40 -7.69
CA ALA A 66 -9.16 5.31 -6.79
C ALA A 66 -9.23 5.74 -5.31
N LEU A 67 -8.67 6.90 -4.96
CA LEU A 67 -8.72 7.45 -3.60
C LEU A 67 -10.15 7.67 -3.07
N ASN A 68 -11.10 7.95 -3.97
CA ASN A 68 -12.51 8.06 -3.59
C ASN A 68 -13.20 6.69 -3.41
N GLU A 69 -12.81 5.67 -4.18
CA GLU A 69 -13.48 4.35 -4.16
C GLU A 69 -12.92 3.39 -3.11
N ILE A 70 -11.61 3.44 -2.81
CA ILE A 70 -10.95 2.53 -1.85
C ILE A 70 -11.60 2.59 -0.45
N PRO A 71 -11.92 3.77 0.12
CA PRO A 71 -12.56 3.85 1.44
C PRO A 71 -13.88 3.07 1.52
N ALA A 72 -14.71 3.14 0.47
CA ALA A 72 -15.97 2.41 0.41
C ALA A 72 -15.77 0.88 0.37
N ILE A 73 -14.78 0.39 -0.39
CA ILE A 73 -14.42 -1.03 -0.42
C ILE A 73 -13.94 -1.50 0.96
N ARG A 74 -13.13 -0.68 1.64
CA ARG A 74 -12.62 -0.96 2.98
C ARG A 74 -13.74 -1.00 4.02
N GLU A 75 -14.66 -0.04 3.98
CA GLU A 75 -15.82 -0.03 4.86
C GLU A 75 -16.70 -1.27 4.64
N GLU A 76 -16.95 -1.64 3.37
CA GLU A 76 -17.73 -2.83 3.07
C GLU A 76 -17.01 -4.11 3.57
N PHE A 77 -15.69 -4.19 3.42
CA PHE A 77 -14.90 -5.31 3.93
C PHE A 77 -15.13 -5.52 5.44
N TRP A 78 -15.05 -4.44 6.23
CA TRP A 78 -15.22 -4.55 7.68
C TRP A 78 -16.66 -4.82 8.14
N ASN A 79 -17.65 -4.68 7.26
CA ASN A 79 -19.06 -4.91 7.56
C ASN A 79 -19.63 -6.19 6.92
N ASN A 80 -19.03 -6.71 5.85
CA ASN A 80 -19.63 -7.74 5.00
C ASN A 80 -18.67 -8.89 4.65
N LEU A 81 -17.47 -8.93 5.25
CA LEU A 81 -16.58 -10.09 5.16
C LEU A 81 -17.19 -11.34 5.83
N CYS A 82 -16.95 -12.49 5.23
CA CYS A 82 -17.18 -13.80 5.81
C CYS A 82 -15.87 -14.59 5.79
N VAL A 83 -15.33 -14.88 6.97
CA VAL A 83 -14.19 -15.78 7.16
C VAL A 83 -14.71 -17.11 7.70
N THR A 84 -14.45 -18.19 6.97
CA THR A 84 -14.80 -19.55 7.42
C THR A 84 -13.74 -20.13 8.34
N GLY A 85 -14.09 -21.13 9.15
CA GLY A 85 -13.18 -21.77 10.10
C GLY A 85 -13.11 -21.07 11.45
N ARG A 86 -12.13 -21.47 12.28
CA ARG A 86 -11.92 -20.99 13.65
C ARG A 86 -10.50 -20.48 13.86
N GLU A 87 -10.25 -19.87 15.01
CA GLU A 87 -8.93 -19.34 15.40
C GLU A 87 -7.94 -20.46 15.79
N GLN A 88 -8.40 -21.51 16.49
CA GLN A 88 -7.52 -22.54 17.06
C GLN A 88 -7.08 -23.64 16.05
N GLU A 89 -7.15 -23.34 14.76
CA GLU A 89 -6.77 -24.24 13.67
C GLU A 89 -6.00 -23.48 12.59
N LEU A 90 -5.28 -24.18 11.73
CA LEU A 90 -4.66 -23.57 10.57
C LEU A 90 -5.75 -23.06 9.61
N ASN A 91 -5.99 -21.74 9.64
CA ASN A 91 -7.06 -21.11 8.89
C ASN A 91 -6.49 -20.20 7.79
N GLN A 92 -6.33 -20.78 6.60
CA GLN A 92 -5.81 -20.05 5.44
C GLN A 92 -6.73 -18.91 4.97
N GLU A 93 -8.05 -19.02 5.19
CA GLU A 93 -8.97 -17.93 4.85
C GLU A 93 -8.77 -16.74 5.79
N LEU A 94 -8.51 -16.98 7.08
CA LEU A 94 -8.17 -15.92 8.03
C LEU A 94 -6.84 -15.23 7.69
N GLU A 95 -5.80 -16.01 7.33
CA GLU A 95 -4.53 -15.45 6.85
C GLU A 95 -4.74 -14.58 5.60
N TYR A 96 -5.52 -15.07 4.65
CA TYR A 96 -5.80 -14.36 3.41
C TYR A 96 -6.62 -13.09 3.66
N ALA A 97 -7.67 -13.16 4.48
CA ALA A 97 -8.44 -12.00 4.91
C ALA A 97 -7.57 -10.94 5.59
N SER A 98 -6.62 -11.36 6.43
CA SER A 98 -5.68 -10.44 7.08
C SER A 98 -4.82 -9.70 6.06
N ARG A 99 -4.29 -10.39 5.04
CA ARG A 99 -3.52 -9.77 3.94
C ARG A 99 -4.38 -8.84 3.09
N VAL A 100 -5.65 -9.18 2.86
CA VAL A 100 -6.57 -8.29 2.12
C VAL A 100 -6.86 -7.01 2.93
N ALA A 101 -7.00 -7.12 4.25
CA ALA A 101 -7.12 -5.95 5.11
C ALA A 101 -5.88 -5.04 5.05
N ASP A 102 -4.67 -5.59 5.03
CA ASP A 102 -3.44 -4.81 4.82
C ASP A 102 -3.41 -4.19 3.41
N PHE A 103 -3.83 -4.93 2.39
CA PHE A 103 -3.85 -4.43 1.02
C PHE A 103 -4.83 -3.25 0.84
N LEU A 104 -5.96 -3.24 1.54
CA LEU A 104 -6.91 -2.10 1.52
C LEU A 104 -6.28 -0.80 2.02
N GLU A 105 -5.41 -0.88 3.02
CA GLU A 105 -4.66 0.28 3.51
C GLU A 105 -3.54 0.67 2.55
N PHE A 106 -2.73 -0.31 2.15
CA PHE A 106 -1.59 -0.08 1.26
C PHE A 106 -2.00 0.46 -0.11
N ALA A 107 -3.13 0.00 -0.67
CA ALA A 107 -3.64 0.48 -1.94
C ALA A 107 -3.94 1.99 -1.91
N GLU A 108 -4.50 2.49 -0.80
CA GLU A 108 -4.78 3.91 -0.62
C GLU A 108 -3.47 4.72 -0.55
N LEU A 109 -2.49 4.24 0.22
CA LEU A 109 -1.16 4.85 0.30
C LEU A 109 -0.46 4.91 -1.07
N LEU A 110 -0.53 3.83 -1.85
CA LEU A 110 0.05 3.78 -3.19
C LEU A 110 -0.58 4.83 -4.13
N CYS A 111 -1.89 5.05 -4.02
CA CYS A 111 -2.55 6.11 -4.78
C CYS A 111 -2.17 7.51 -4.30
N TYR A 112 -1.97 7.74 -3.00
CA TYR A 112 -1.45 9.01 -2.48
C TYR A 112 -0.03 9.30 -3.01
N ASP A 113 0.87 8.32 -2.95
CA ASP A 113 2.24 8.45 -3.48
C ASP A 113 2.24 8.76 -4.98
N ALA A 114 1.46 8.00 -5.76
CA ALA A 114 1.37 8.21 -7.19
C ALA A 114 0.71 9.55 -7.58
N LEU A 115 -0.18 10.08 -6.75
CA LEU A 115 -0.84 11.36 -6.98
C LEU A 115 0.08 12.54 -6.63
N ASP A 116 0.79 12.47 -5.51
CA ASP A 116 1.77 13.49 -5.09
C ASP A 116 2.93 13.59 -6.07
N ARG A 117 3.43 12.45 -6.58
CA ARG A 117 4.49 12.42 -7.58
C ARG A 117 3.94 12.75 -8.98
N ASP A 118 3.76 14.03 -9.24
CA ASP A 118 3.29 14.55 -10.53
C ASP A 118 4.45 14.71 -11.55
N GLU A 119 5.03 13.57 -11.94
CA GLU A 119 6.04 13.39 -13.00
C GLU A 119 5.96 11.96 -13.58
N SER A 120 6.76 11.64 -14.61
CA SER A 120 7.04 10.26 -15.01
C SER A 120 8.51 9.89 -14.79
N CYS A 121 8.76 8.89 -13.94
CA CYS A 121 10.09 8.39 -13.63
C CYS A 121 10.09 6.85 -13.51
N GLY A 122 10.77 6.18 -14.44
CA GLY A 122 10.89 4.72 -14.42
C GLY A 122 9.53 4.01 -14.58
N ALA A 123 9.14 3.21 -13.58
CA ALA A 123 7.86 2.49 -13.57
C ALA A 123 6.68 3.35 -13.06
N HIS A 124 6.96 4.57 -12.59
CA HIS A 124 5.93 5.56 -12.32
C HIS A 124 5.68 6.38 -13.57
N PHE A 125 4.56 6.13 -14.24
CA PHE A 125 4.23 6.74 -15.52
C PHE A 125 2.91 7.49 -15.45
N ARG A 126 3.00 8.81 -15.43
CA ARG A 126 1.90 9.76 -15.54
C ARG A 126 1.74 10.14 -17.01
N ILE A 127 0.58 9.83 -17.58
CA ILE A 127 0.33 10.07 -19.02
C ILE A 127 0.40 11.56 -19.38
N GLU A 128 0.26 12.44 -18.39
CA GLU A 128 0.41 13.88 -18.54
C GLU A 128 1.88 14.32 -18.70
N HIS A 129 2.84 13.47 -18.29
CA HIS A 129 4.27 13.74 -18.26
C HIS A 129 5.02 12.73 -19.13
N GLN A 130 4.90 12.89 -20.44
CA GLN A 130 5.57 12.03 -21.40
C GLN A 130 6.07 12.85 -22.58
N THR A 131 7.18 12.42 -23.17
CA THR A 131 7.71 13.02 -24.39
C THR A 131 6.74 12.82 -25.57
N PRO A 132 6.88 13.57 -26.68
CA PRO A 132 6.08 13.33 -27.89
C PRO A 132 6.17 11.90 -28.45
N ASP A 133 7.25 11.19 -28.11
CA ASP A 133 7.49 9.81 -28.51
C ASP A 133 6.92 8.77 -27.50
N GLY A 134 6.27 9.22 -26.42
CA GLY A 134 5.65 8.36 -25.41
C GLY A 134 6.63 7.82 -24.36
N GLU A 135 7.82 8.41 -24.23
CA GLU A 135 8.77 8.05 -23.16
C GLU A 135 8.51 8.87 -21.90
N ALA A 136 8.92 8.35 -20.73
CA ALA A 136 8.79 9.04 -19.46
C ALA A 136 9.56 10.38 -19.45
N GLU A 137 8.85 11.47 -19.16
CA GLU A 137 9.47 12.78 -18.96
C GLU A 137 9.71 13.01 -17.45
N ARG A 138 10.95 12.75 -17.02
CA ARG A 138 11.36 12.88 -15.61
C ARG A 138 11.63 14.34 -15.25
N ASN A 139 11.22 14.77 -14.06
CA ASN A 139 11.40 16.14 -13.58
C ASN A 139 12.33 16.19 -12.36
N ASP A 140 13.63 16.24 -12.66
CA ASP A 140 14.71 16.23 -11.67
C ASP A 140 14.73 17.49 -10.78
N GLU A 141 14.21 18.63 -11.25
CA GLU A 141 14.17 19.88 -10.46
C GLU A 141 13.20 19.79 -9.27
N LYS A 142 12.07 19.09 -9.45
CA LYS A 142 11.01 19.00 -8.43
C LYS A 142 10.99 17.70 -7.65
N TYR A 143 11.42 16.59 -8.28
CA TYR A 143 11.18 15.25 -7.77
C TYR A 143 12.44 14.41 -7.54
N ALA A 144 13.62 15.04 -7.52
CA ALA A 144 14.87 14.43 -7.05
C ALA A 144 14.86 14.23 -5.52
N TYR A 145 13.92 13.43 -5.03
CA TYR A 145 13.80 13.00 -3.64
C TYR A 145 13.22 11.58 -3.54
N VAL A 146 13.53 10.92 -2.43
CA VAL A 146 12.87 9.68 -1.99
C VAL A 146 11.67 10.04 -1.13
N SER A 147 10.52 9.42 -1.39
CA SER A 147 9.31 9.55 -0.57
C SER A 147 9.32 8.55 0.58
N ALA A 148 9.12 9.03 1.81
CA ALA A 148 8.84 8.22 2.98
C ALA A 148 7.50 8.66 3.58
N TRP A 149 6.54 7.73 3.68
CA TRP A 149 5.20 8.05 4.14
C TRP A 149 4.98 7.58 5.59
N GLU A 150 4.63 8.51 6.46
CA GLU A 150 4.26 8.23 7.85
C GLU A 150 2.80 7.81 7.94
N TYR A 151 2.58 6.70 8.63
CA TYR A 151 1.25 6.19 8.94
C TYR A 151 0.59 6.98 10.07
N THR A 152 -0.52 7.66 9.78
CA THR A 152 -1.27 8.47 10.75
C THR A 152 -2.56 7.79 11.26
N GLY A 153 -2.84 6.57 10.77
CA GLY A 153 -4.02 5.77 11.08
C GLY A 153 -4.90 5.50 9.85
N VAL A 154 -5.66 4.39 9.90
CA VAL A 154 -6.58 3.99 8.81
C VAL A 154 -7.55 5.11 8.46
N GLY A 155 -7.66 5.42 7.17
CA GLY A 155 -8.59 6.43 6.65
C GLY A 155 -8.17 7.88 6.90
N LYS A 156 -6.97 8.10 7.41
CA LYS A 156 -6.35 9.42 7.47
C LYS A 156 -5.29 9.54 6.39
N ALA A 157 -5.14 10.76 5.86
CA ALA A 157 -4.09 11.03 4.90
C ALA A 157 -2.71 10.80 5.55
N PRO A 158 -1.81 10.04 4.90
CA PRO A 158 -0.45 9.85 5.38
C PRO A 158 0.37 11.14 5.23
N ILE A 159 1.44 11.28 6.01
CA ILE A 159 2.34 12.45 5.93
C ILE A 159 3.56 12.08 5.10
N LEU A 160 3.87 12.91 4.10
CA LEU A 160 5.05 12.72 3.26
C LEU A 160 6.27 13.39 3.90
N HIS A 161 7.30 12.59 4.12
CA HIS A 161 8.67 13.02 4.41
C HIS A 161 9.50 12.86 3.14
N LYS A 162 10.22 13.93 2.75
CA LYS A 162 11.05 13.95 1.54
C LYS A 162 12.52 13.96 1.94
N GLU A 163 13.27 12.99 1.44
CA GLU A 163 14.74 12.97 1.52
C GLU A 163 15.30 13.36 0.16
N MET A 164 15.90 14.56 0.08
CA MET A 164 16.45 15.09 -1.18
C MET A 164 17.67 14.29 -1.62
N MET A 165 17.76 14.00 -2.91
CA MET A 165 18.91 13.31 -3.48
C MET A 165 19.94 14.33 -4.00
N GLU A 166 21.16 14.23 -3.50
CA GLU A 166 22.30 15.02 -3.97
C GLU A 166 23.26 14.12 -4.75
N PHE A 167 23.62 14.55 -5.97
CA PHE A 167 24.48 13.78 -6.87
C PHE A 167 25.81 14.51 -7.04
N GLU A 168 26.85 14.05 -6.34
CA GLU A 168 28.19 14.66 -6.37
C GLU A 168 29.01 14.26 -7.61
N GLU A 169 28.97 12.99 -7.99
CA GLU A 169 29.86 12.43 -9.02
C GLU A 169 29.17 12.18 -10.36
N VAL A 170 27.94 11.66 -10.32
CA VAL A 170 27.18 11.28 -11.51
C VAL A 170 25.87 12.03 -11.52
N HIS A 171 25.82 13.10 -12.31
CA HIS A 171 24.61 13.90 -12.46
C HIS A 171 23.56 13.16 -13.31
N PRO A 172 22.27 13.31 -12.98
CA PRO A 172 21.19 12.72 -13.76
C PRO A 172 21.23 13.15 -15.23
N SER A 173 21.06 12.19 -16.13
CA SER A 173 20.88 12.42 -17.55
C SER A 173 19.54 11.84 -18.02
N VAL A 174 19.08 12.28 -19.18
CA VAL A 174 17.88 11.75 -19.82
C VAL A 174 18.14 10.30 -20.22
N ARG A 175 17.27 9.40 -19.76
CA ARG A 175 17.32 7.98 -20.12
C ARG A 175 16.45 7.72 -21.34
N SER A 176 17.08 7.61 -22.50
CA SER A 176 16.47 7.17 -23.76
C SER A 176 16.81 5.70 -24.04
N TYR A 177 15.87 4.94 -24.61
CA TYR A 177 16.11 3.58 -25.10
C TYR A 177 16.25 3.48 -26.62
N LYS A 178 16.20 4.63 -27.31
CA LYS A 178 16.58 4.77 -28.72
C LYS A 178 18.09 4.79 -28.89
#